data_AF-A0A2V9VZ09-F1
#
_entry.id   AF-A0A2V9VZ09-F1
#
_cell.length_a   1.000
_cell.length_b   1.000
_cell.length_c   1.000
_cell.angle_alpha   90.00
_cell.angle_beta   90.00
_cell.angle_gamma   90.00
#
_symmetry.space_group_name_H-M   'P 1'
#
loop_
_entity.id
_entity.type
_entity.pdbx_description
1 polymer ?
#
loop_
_entity_poly.entity_id
_entity_poly.type
_entity_poly.pdbx_seq_one_letter_code
_entity_poly.pdbx_strand_id
1 'polypeptide(L)'
;MLTWPLATVLGFIAQPDTQIFLKPTVTRLAARGYGFDFFYRSGPSWETYSSFLAFAEEIRRDLRDLRPRDLIDIQSFIWVLGSDEYEE
;
A
#
# COMPACT_ATOMS: atom_id res chain seq x y z
N MET A 1 20.86 0.48 7.68
CA MET A 1 20.25 0.69 6.34
C MET A 1 18.80 1.10 6.55
N LEU A 2 18.31 2.11 5.83
CA LEU A 2 16.91 2.56 5.94
C LEU A 2 15.98 1.53 5.29
N THR A 3 14.93 1.12 6.00
CA THR A 3 13.93 0.17 5.50
C THR A 3 12.65 0.89 5.10
N TRP A 4 11.87 0.29 4.21
CA TRP A 4 10.57 0.80 3.79
C TRP A 4 9.58 1.06 4.95
N PRO A 5 9.41 0.13 5.90
CA PRO A 5 8.64 0.41 7.11
C PRO A 5 9.09 1.67 7.85
N LEU A 6 10.39 1.81 8.10
CA LEU A 6 10.90 2.97 8.84
C LEU A 6 10.73 4.28 8.08
N ALA A 7 10.88 4.25 6.74
CA ALA A 7 10.71 5.42 5.89
C ALA A 7 9.25 5.92 5.82
N THR A 8 8.27 5.05 6.04
CA THR A 8 6.84 5.36 5.81
C THR A 8 5.99 5.42 7.08
N VAL A 9 6.44 4.83 8.20
CA VAL A 9 5.63 4.70 9.42
C VAL A 9 5.17 6.04 10.02
N LEU A 10 6.06 7.04 10.08
CA LEU A 10 5.73 8.32 10.70
C LEU A 10 4.70 9.09 9.88
N GLY A 11 4.87 9.11 8.54
CA GLY A 11 3.91 9.73 7.64
C GLY A 11 2.54 9.07 7.74
N PHE A 12 2.51 7.73 7.71
CA PHE A 12 1.29 6.94 7.84
C PHE A 12 0.51 7.25 9.13
N ILE A 13 1.19 7.35 10.28
CA ILE A 13 0.54 7.67 11.56
C ILE A 13 0.08 9.13 11.61
N ALA A 14 0.91 10.06 11.11
CA ALA A 14 0.64 11.49 11.26
C ALA A 14 -0.36 12.04 10.23
N GLN A 15 -0.43 11.46 9.03
CA GLN A 15 -1.20 11.95 7.89
C GLN A 15 -1.84 10.79 7.11
N PRO A 16 -2.73 10.00 7.73
CA PRO A 16 -3.33 8.82 7.10
C PRO A 16 -4.19 9.13 5.87
N ASP A 17 -4.63 10.38 5.70
CA ASP A 17 -5.38 10.80 4.51
C ASP A 17 -4.51 10.83 3.23
N THR A 18 -3.18 10.90 3.37
CA THR A 18 -2.26 11.09 2.23
C THR A 18 -1.04 10.18 2.24
N GLN A 19 -0.73 9.53 3.37
CA GLN A 19 0.44 8.67 3.52
C GLN A 19 0.05 7.24 3.88
N ILE A 20 0.78 6.27 3.33
CA ILE A 20 0.50 4.84 3.49
C ILE A 20 1.77 4.06 3.86
N PHE A 21 1.62 3.02 4.66
CA PHE A 21 2.74 2.23 5.18
C PHE A 21 3.17 1.13 4.21
N LEU A 22 4.43 1.14 3.75
CA LEU A 22 4.87 0.16 2.77
C LEU A 22 5.39 -1.13 3.43
N LYS A 23 4.68 -2.25 3.23
CA LYS A 23 5.11 -3.61 3.58
C LYS A 23 5.48 -4.39 2.30
N PRO A 24 6.76 -4.49 1.94
CA PRO A 24 7.16 -4.89 0.58
C PRO A 24 6.59 -6.22 0.07
N THR A 25 6.58 -7.27 0.89
CA THR A 25 6.12 -8.59 0.45
C THR A 25 4.63 -8.58 0.17
N VAL A 26 3.82 -8.13 1.13
CA VAL A 26 2.36 -8.07 1.01
C VAL A 26 1.94 -7.13 -0.11
N THR A 27 2.54 -5.93 -0.22
CA THR A 27 2.20 -4.99 -1.28
C THR A 27 2.46 -5.56 -2.68
N ARG A 28 3.56 -6.30 -2.88
CA ARG A 28 3.85 -6.93 -4.18
C ARG A 28 2.86 -8.04 -4.52
N LEU A 29 2.48 -8.85 -3.54
CA LEU A 29 1.48 -9.91 -3.74
C LEU A 29 0.11 -9.31 -4.05
N ALA A 30 -0.31 -8.30 -3.26
CA ALA A 30 -1.55 -7.58 -3.48
C ALA A 30 -1.60 -6.90 -4.86
N ALA A 31 -0.53 -6.19 -5.26
CA ALA A 31 -0.47 -5.55 -6.59
C ALA A 31 -0.58 -6.58 -7.73
N ARG A 32 0.08 -7.73 -7.59
CA ARG A 32 -0.03 -8.83 -8.55
C ARG A 32 -1.46 -9.39 -8.61
N GLY A 33 -2.10 -9.62 -7.46
CA GLY A 33 -3.47 -10.11 -7.38
C GLY A 33 -4.49 -9.09 -7.93
N TYR A 34 -4.22 -7.81 -7.74
CA TYR A 34 -5.03 -6.70 -8.25
C TYR A 34 -4.81 -6.42 -9.75
N GLY A 35 -3.70 -6.88 -10.32
CA GLY A 35 -3.32 -6.61 -11.72
C GLY A 35 -2.66 -5.23 -11.93
N PHE A 36 -2.15 -4.60 -10.87
CA PHE A 36 -1.48 -3.31 -10.93
C PHE A 36 0.03 -3.46 -11.23
N ASP A 37 0.57 -2.66 -12.15
CA ASP A 37 2.01 -2.64 -12.48
C ASP A 37 2.80 -1.87 -11.43
N PHE A 38 3.06 -2.53 -10.30
CA PHE A 38 3.76 -1.94 -9.18
C PHE A 38 5.28 -1.87 -9.41
N PHE A 39 5.81 -0.65 -9.55
CA PHE A 39 7.25 -0.42 -9.63
C PHE A 39 7.89 -0.58 -8.25
N TYR A 40 8.71 -1.62 -8.08
CA TYR A 40 9.35 -1.93 -6.81
C TYR A 40 10.88 -1.97 -6.87
N ARG A 41 11.52 -1.23 -5.96
CA ARG A 41 12.93 -1.38 -5.59
C ARG A 41 13.07 -1.74 -4.11
N SER A 42 14.10 -2.52 -3.79
CA SER A 42 14.34 -3.01 -2.42
C SER A 42 14.66 -1.90 -1.42
N GLY A 43 15.36 -0.84 -1.87
CA GLY A 43 15.66 0.34 -1.05
C GLY A 43 14.58 1.43 -1.16
N PRO A 44 14.38 2.24 -0.11
CA PRO A 44 13.54 3.42 -0.16
C PRO A 44 13.89 4.33 -1.33
N SER A 45 12.91 4.63 -2.17
CA SER A 45 13.07 5.47 -3.37
C SER A 45 11.75 6.16 -3.69
N TRP A 46 11.79 7.40 -4.18
CA TRP A 46 10.54 8.11 -4.47
C TRP A 46 9.70 7.37 -5.51
N GLU A 47 10.34 6.78 -6.53
CA GLU A 47 9.66 6.08 -7.62
C GLU A 47 8.80 4.91 -7.13
N THR A 48 9.33 4.12 -6.18
CA THR A 48 8.56 3.02 -5.59
C THR A 48 7.42 3.55 -4.72
N TYR A 49 7.67 4.60 -3.93
CA TYR A 49 6.64 5.15 -3.05
C TYR A 49 5.52 5.85 -3.84
N SER A 50 5.86 6.59 -4.89
CA SER A 50 4.88 7.21 -5.77
C SER A 50 4.06 6.17 -6.53
N SER A 51 4.69 5.07 -6.97
CA SER A 51 3.96 3.93 -7.56
C SER A 51 3.01 3.29 -6.54
N PHE A 52 3.43 3.18 -5.28
CA PHE A 52 2.56 2.66 -4.22
C PHE A 52 1.40 3.60 -3.88
N LEU A 53 1.63 4.91 -3.84
CA LEU A 53 0.56 5.90 -3.67
C LEU A 53 -0.45 5.85 -4.83
N ALA A 54 0.02 5.68 -6.07
CA ALA A 54 -0.86 5.50 -7.22
C ALA A 54 -1.70 4.21 -7.10
N PHE A 55 -1.09 3.11 -6.64
CA PHE A 55 -1.82 1.87 -6.38
C PHE A 55 -2.90 2.05 -5.32
N ALA A 56 -2.58 2.74 -4.22
CA ALA A 56 -3.54 3.02 -3.16
C ALA A 56 -4.71 3.90 -3.64
N GLU A 57 -4.44 4.88 -4.51
CA GLU A 57 -5.48 5.73 -5.11
C GLU A 57 -6.38 4.96 -6.08
N GLU A 58 -5.81 4.03 -6.86
CA GLU A 58 -6.61 3.15 -7.73
C GLU A 58 -7.58 2.31 -6.91
N ILE A 59 -7.10 1.66 -5.85
CA ILE A 59 -7.96 0.93 -4.91
C ILE A 59 -9.01 1.85 -4.28
N ARG A 60 -8.61 3.05 -3.82
CA ARG A 60 -9.55 4.00 -3.20
C ARG A 60 -10.67 4.39 -4.16
N ARG A 61 -10.35 4.59 -5.44
CA ARG A 61 -11.31 4.89 -6.50
C ARG A 61 -12.27 3.73 -6.73
N ASP A 62 -11.76 2.51 -6.79
CA ASP A 62 -12.57 1.31 -7.06
C ASP A 62 -13.45 0.94 -5.86
N LEU A 63 -12.99 1.21 -4.64
CA LEU A 63 -13.74 1.00 -3.40
C LEU A 63 -14.61 2.20 -2.98
N ARG A 64 -14.77 3.23 -3.82
CA ARG A 64 -15.46 4.48 -3.46
C ARG A 64 -16.87 4.27 -2.89
N ASP A 65 -17.58 3.24 -3.37
CA ASP A 65 -18.97 2.95 -2.97
C ASP A 65 -19.02 2.42 -1.52
N LEU A 66 -17.92 1.84 -1.02
CA LEU A 66 -17.73 1.44 0.38
C LEU A 66 -17.32 2.59 1.30
N ARG A 67 -17.00 3.76 0.74
CA ARG A 67 -16.61 4.99 1.45
C ARG A 67 -15.44 4.77 2.42
N PRO A 68 -14.27 4.30 1.96
CA PRO A 68 -13.08 4.21 2.80
C PRO A 68 -12.74 5.58 3.40
N ARG A 69 -12.48 5.61 4.70
CA ARG A 69 -12.20 6.83 5.45
C ARG A 69 -10.91 7.47 4.97
N ASP A 70 -9.82 6.72 5.01
CA ASP A 70 -8.46 7.18 4.73
C ASP A 70 -7.60 6.02 4.17
N LEU A 71 -6.28 6.20 4.09
CA LEU A 71 -5.39 5.16 3.57
C LEU A 71 -5.13 4.01 4.55
N ILE A 72 -5.61 4.08 5.80
CA ILE A 72 -5.58 2.93 6.73
C ILE A 72 -6.57 1.86 6.28
N ASP A 73 -7.76 2.25 5.81
CA ASP A 73 -8.73 1.31 5.25
C ASP A 73 -8.18 0.66 3.97
N ILE A 74 -7.53 1.45 3.11
CA ILE A 74 -6.88 0.96 1.88
C ILE A 74 -5.73 0.01 2.22
N GLN A 75 -4.91 0.36 3.21
CA GLN A 75 -3.82 -0.49 3.71
C GLN A 75 -4.36 -1.83 4.24
N SER A 76 -5.51 -1.83 4.92
CA SER A 76 -6.14 -3.04 5.45
C SER A 76 -6.66 -3.93 4.32
N PHE A 77 -7.23 -3.34 3.27
CA PHE A 77 -7.63 -4.07 2.07
C PHE A 77 -6.42 -4.71 1.35
N ILE A 78 -5.33 -3.95 1.16
CA ILE A 78 -4.06 -4.47 0.62
C ILE A 78 -3.54 -5.63 1.46
N TRP A 79 -3.67 -5.57 2.78
CA TRP A 79 -3.27 -6.65 3.67
C TRP A 79 -4.06 -7.94 3.40
N VAL A 80 -5.38 -7.85 3.25
CA VAL A 80 -6.23 -9.02 2.95
C VAL A 80 -5.85 -9.64 1.60
N LEU A 81 -5.52 -8.83 0.58
CA LEU A 81 -5.15 -9.33 -0.75
C LEU A 81 -3.79 -10.02 -0.82
N GLY A 82 -2.84 -9.62 0.02
CA GLY A 82 -1.43 -10.01 -0.12
C GLY A 82 -0.84 -10.76 1.08
N SER A 83 -1.64 -11.04 2.11
CA SER A 83 -1.21 -11.77 3.30
C SER A 83 -1.56 -13.24 3.17
N ASP A 84 -0.59 -14.11 3.48
CA ASP A 84 -0.78 -15.57 3.53
C ASP A 84 -1.76 -15.99 4.65
N GLU A 85 -2.16 -15.07 5.54
CA GLU A 85 -3.14 -15.31 6.60
C GLU A 85 -4.57 -15.60 6.07
N TYR A 86 -4.84 -15.26 4.81
CA TYR A 86 -6.16 -15.41 4.18
C TYR A 86 -6.13 -16.31 2.92
N GLU A 87 -5.20 -17.27 2.84
CA GLU A 87 -5.23 -18.30 1.79
C GLU A 87 -6.50 -19.18 1.91
N GLU A 88 -7.12 -19.53 0.76
CA GLU A 88 -8.26 -20.47 0.67
C GLU A 88 -7.84 -21.93 0.88
#